data_AF-A0A101LH75-F1
#
_entry.id   AF-A0A101LH75-F1
#
_cell.length_a   1.000
_cell.length_b   1.000
_cell.length_c   1.000
_cell.angle_alpha   90.00
_cell.angle_beta   90.00
_cell.angle_gamma   90.00
#
_symmetry.space_group_name_H-M   'P 1'
#
loop_
_entity.id
_entity.type
_entity.pdbx_description
1 polymer ?
#
loop_
_entity_poly.entity_id
_entity_poly.type
_entity_poly.pdbx_seq_one_letter_code
_entity_poly.pdbx_strand_id
1 'polypeptide(L)' 'MLKEANAPVTRIRALDQLHRGDEIEARLKVGPNYDDVVIRRGCVQETAPGIGVVWILDRLSGTRKAINTDECSLWRVA' A
#
# COMPACT_ATOMS: atom_id res chain seq x y z
N MET A 1 0.59 22.91 -14.80
CA MET A 1 0.89 21.66 -14.08
C MET A 1 0.31 21.80 -12.68
N LEU A 2 -0.86 21.20 -12.40
CA LEU A 2 -1.33 21.11 -11.02
C LEU A 2 -0.28 20.28 -10.26
N LYS A 3 0.35 20.86 -9.24
CA LYS A 3 1.02 20.07 -8.21
C LYS A 3 -0.10 19.25 -7.58
N GLU A 4 -0.09 17.92 -7.77
CA GLU A 4 -0.89 17.04 -6.93
C GLU A 4 -0.62 17.45 -5.49
N ALA A 5 -1.65 17.91 -4.78
CA ALA A 5 -1.53 18.21 -3.37
C ALA A 5 -0.98 16.92 -2.74
N ASN A 6 0.20 17.02 -2.13
CA ASN A 6 0.90 15.88 -1.56
C ASN A 6 0.03 15.36 -0.41
N ALA A 7 -0.88 14.45 -0.71
CA ALA A 7 -1.82 13.92 0.27
C ALA A 7 -1.01 13.33 1.43
N PRO A 8 -1.48 13.49 2.68
CA PRO A 8 -0.73 13.06 3.85
C PRO A 8 -0.48 11.54 3.78
N VAL A 9 0.73 11.17 3.42
CA VAL A 9 1.13 9.77 3.31
C VAL A 9 1.22 9.20 4.73
N THR A 10 0.24 8.39 5.10
CA THR A 10 0.14 7.84 6.46
C THR A 10 0.51 6.38 6.46
N ARG A 11 1.49 6.00 7.29
CA ARG A 11 1.87 4.59 7.44
C ARG A 11 0.76 3.81 8.14
N ILE A 12 0.32 2.73 7.52
CA ILE A 12 -0.65 1.80 8.08
C ILE A 12 0.09 0.79 8.96
N ARG A 13 -0.32 0.67 10.22
CA ARG A 13 0.31 -0.23 11.20
C ARG A 13 -0.47 -1.51 11.44
N ALA A 14 -1.76 -1.50 11.13
CA ALA A 14 -2.65 -2.64 11.28
C ALA A 14 -3.64 -2.69 10.12
N LEU A 15 -3.90 -3.89 9.60
CA LEU A 15 -4.74 -4.09 8.40
C LEU A 15 -6.23 -3.83 8.64
N ASP A 16 -6.67 -3.82 9.90
CA ASP A 16 -8.02 -3.41 10.31
C ASP A 16 -8.29 -1.91 10.08
N GLN A 17 -7.24 -1.10 9.92
CA GLN A 17 -7.35 0.31 9.57
C GLN A 17 -7.69 0.52 8.10
N LEU A 18 -7.62 -0.52 7.26
CA LEU A 18 -7.88 -0.47 5.83
C LEU A 18 -9.31 -0.84 5.51
N HIS A 19 -9.91 -0.04 4.63
CA HIS A 19 -11.23 -0.28 4.08
C HIS A 19 -11.14 -0.54 2.58
N ARG A 20 -12.10 -1.31 2.06
CA ARG A 20 -12.28 -1.47 0.62
C ARG A 20 -12.46 -0.09 -0.02
N GLY A 21 -11.73 0.19 -1.09
CA GLY A 21 -11.70 1.51 -1.71
C GLY A 21 -10.44 2.31 -1.42
N ASP A 22 -9.77 2.06 -0.29
CA ASP A 22 -8.59 2.83 0.11
C ASP A 22 -7.47 2.72 -0.93
N GLU A 23 -6.87 3.85 -1.28
CA GLU A 23 -5.66 3.89 -2.11
C GLU A 23 -4.43 3.71 -1.23
N ILE A 24 -3.62 2.70 -1.55
CA ILE A 24 -2.41 2.37 -0.79
C ILE A 24 -1.19 2.15 -1.69
N GLU A 25 -0.02 2.31 -1.08
CA GLU A 25 1.28 1.90 -1.60
C GLU A 25 1.89 0.82 -0.71
N ALA A 26 2.43 -0.21 -1.36
CA ALA A 26 3.34 -1.16 -0.74
C ALA A 26 4.78 -0.72 -1.01
N ARG A 27 5.55 -0.51 0.06
CA ARG A 27 6.92 -0.01 -0.01
C ARG A 27 7.90 -1.00 0.58
N LEU A 28 8.89 -1.39 -0.21
CA LEU A 28 9.99 -2.27 0.19
C LEU A 28 11.14 -1.45 0.75
N LYS A 29 11.63 -1.83 1.93
CA LYS A 29 12.83 -1.24 2.53
C LYS A 29 14.08 -1.84 1.87
N VAL A 30 14.87 -1.00 1.20
CA VAL A 30 16.07 -1.45 0.47
C VAL A 30 17.33 -1.43 1.35
N GLY A 31 17.36 -0.61 2.39
CA GLY A 31 18.47 -0.53 3.34
C GLY A 31 18.31 0.64 4.32
N PRO A 32 19.26 0.82 5.25
CA PRO A 32 19.20 1.92 6.23
C PRO A 32 19.48 3.30 5.61
N ASN A 33 20.15 3.35 4.47
CA ASN A 33 20.64 4.58 3.83
C ASN A 33 19.87 4.94 2.54
N TYR A 34 18.82 4.19 2.22
CA TYR A 34 18.06 4.36 0.99
C TYR A 34 16.60 4.61 1.31
N ASP A 35 15.95 5.42 0.48
CA ASP A 35 14.51 5.59 0.52
C ASP A 35 13.80 4.27 0.20
N ASP A 36 12.63 4.07 0.81
CA ASP A 36 11.79 2.91 0.50
C ASP A 36 11.29 3.00 -0.94
N VAL A 37 11.22 1.85 -1.62
CA VAL A 37 10.77 1.77 -3.02
C VAL A 37 9.33 1.30 -3.08
N VAL A 38 8.47 2.02 -3.81
CA VAL A 38 7.10 1.60 -4.08
C VAL A 38 7.14 0.39 -5.03
N ILE A 39 6.77 -0.78 -4.52
CA ILE A 39 6.73 -2.02 -5.31
C ILE A 39 5.34 -2.29 -5.90
N ARG A 40 4.27 -1.75 -5.29
CA ARG A 40 2.90 -1.80 -5.80
C ARG A 40 2.08 -0.60 -5.33
N ARG A 41 1.10 -0.21 -6.13
CA ARG A 41 0.11 0.83 -5.79
C ARG A 41 -1.27 0.42 -6.31
N GLY A 42 -2.30 0.63 -5.51
CA GLY A 42 -3.66 0.35 -5.95
C GLY A 42 -4.72 0.49 -4.86
N CYS A 43 -5.94 0.14 -5.25
CA CYS A 43 -7.13 0.26 -4.42
C CYS A 43 -7.40 -1.04 -3.66
N VAL A 44 -7.58 -0.97 -2.33
CA VAL A 44 -7.91 -2.10 -1.47
C VAL A 44 -9.22 -2.75 -1.92
N GLN A 45 -9.18 -4.06 -2.11
CA GLN A 45 -10.33 -4.91 -2.40
C GLN A 45 -10.77 -5.68 -1.17
N GLU A 46 -9.82 -6.24 -0.42
CA GLU A 46 -10.08 -7.13 0.71
C GLU A 46 -8.86 -7.18 1.65
N THR A 47 -9.09 -7.39 2.93
CA THR A 47 -8.04 -7.55 3.95
C THR A 47 -8.23 -8.88 4.69
N ALA A 48 -7.11 -9.51 5.05
CA ALA A 48 -7.06 -10.65 5.96
C ALA A 48 -6.05 -10.36 7.08
N PRO A 49 -6.43 -9.57 8.11
CA PRO A 49 -5.53 -9.19 9.20
C PRO A 49 -4.89 -10.36 9.93
N GLY A 50 -5.62 -11.47 10.10
CA GLY A 50 -5.13 -12.66 10.81
C GLY A 50 -3.94 -13.36 10.15
N ILE A 51 -3.64 -13.05 8.89
CA ILE A 51 -2.51 -13.62 8.14
C ILE A 51 -1.64 -12.55 7.44
N GLY A 52 -1.83 -11.27 7.75
CA GLY A 52 -0.98 -10.20 7.19
C GLY A 52 -1.12 -9.97 5.68
N VAL A 53 -2.30 -10.25 5.10
CA VAL A 53 -2.51 -10.10 3.65
C VAL A 53 -3.55 -9.02 3.32
N VAL A 54 -3.25 -8.19 2.32
CA VAL A 54 -4.22 -7.30 1.67
C VAL A 54 -4.26 -7.59 0.17
N TRP A 55 -5.46 -7.63 -0.41
CA TRP A 55 -5.64 -7.69 -1.84
C TRP A 55 -5.97 -6.30 -2.38
N ILE A 56 -5.26 -5.90 -3.43
CA ILE A 56 -5.50 -4.66 -4.15
C ILE A 56 -5.91 -4.94 -5.59
N LEU A 57 -6.65 -4.01 -6.19
CA LEU A 57 -6.66 -3.83 -7.63
C LEU A 57 -5.42 -2.99 -7.98
N ASP A 58 -4.41 -3.65 -8.53
CA ASP A 58 -3.12 -3.02 -8.84
C ASP A 58 -3.27 -2.04 -10.01
N ARG A 59 -2.78 -0.81 -9.84
CA ARG A 59 -2.97 0.29 -10.80
C ARG A 59 -2.18 0.07 -12.08
N LEU A 60 -1.02 -0.58 -12.02
CA LEU A 60 -0.16 -0.81 -13.17
C LEU A 60 -0.68 -1.96 -14.04
N SER A 61 -1.01 -3.08 -13.42
CA SER A 61 -1.44 -4.29 -14.11
C SER A 61 -2.96 -4.37 -14.33
N GLY A 62 -3.75 -3.55 -13.65
CA GLY A 62 -5.22 -3.62 -13.67
C GLY A 62 -5.77 -4.93 -13.09
N THR A 63 -4.96 -5.69 -12.34
CA THR A 63 -5.32 -7.03 -11.86
C THR A 63 -5.30 -7.11 -10.34
N ARG A 64 -6.03 -8.08 -9.78
CA ARG A 64 -6.00 -8.33 -8.33
C ARG A 64 -4.64 -8.91 -7.91
N LYS A 65 -3.98 -8.28 -6.95
CA LYS A 65 -2.70 -8.73 -6.39
C LYS A 65 -2.80 -8.85 -4.87
N ALA A 66 -2.20 -9.90 -4.32
CA ALA A 66 -2.00 -10.06 -2.88
C ALA A 66 -0.69 -9.37 -2.47
N ILE A 67 -0.71 -8.65 -1.35
CA ILE A 67 0.45 -8.05 -0.71
C ILE A 67 0.58 -8.63 0.70
N ASN A 68 1.76 -9.16 1.01
CA ASN A 68 2.11 -9.62 2.35
C ASN A 68 2.78 -8.47 3.14
N THR A 69 2.26 -8.16 4.31
CA THR A 69 2.78 -7.09 5.18
C THR A 69 4.10 -7.44 5.86
N ASP A 70 4.52 -8.70 5.85
CA ASP A 70 5.81 -9.12 6.38
C ASP A 70 6.96 -8.74 5.44
N GLU A 71 6.66 -8.55 4.15
CA GLU A 71 7.65 -8.25 3.11
C GLU A 71 7.78 -6.75 2.82
N CYS A 72 6.78 -5.94 3.22
CA CYS A 72 6.73 -4.53 2.88
C CYS A 72 5.92 -3.71 3.89
N SER A 73 6.13 -2.39 3.88
CA SER A 73 5.30 -1.45 4.64
C SER A 73 4.15 -0.92 3.79
N LEU A 74 2.98 -0.73 4.40
CA LEU A 74 1.82 -0.16 3.73
C LEU A 74 1.63 1.31 4.10
N TRP A 75 1.27 2.11 3.11
CA TRP A 75 1.07 3.55 3.26
C TRP A 75 -0.20 3.97 2.54
N ARG A 76 -1.06 4.74 3.22
CA ARG A 76 -2.24 5.36 2.60
C ARG A 76 -1.80 6.60 1.82
N VAL A 77 -2.35 6.78 0.62
CA VAL A 77 -1.95 7.84 -0.32
C VAL A 77 -3.02 8.94 -0.51
N ALA A 78 -4.13 8.89 0.24
CA ALA A 78 -5.20 9.88 0.27
C ALA A 78 -5.95 9.84 1.61
#